data_AF-A0A958FIX5-F1
#
_entry.id   AF-A0A958FIX5-F1
#
_cell.length_a   1.000
_cell.length_b   1.000
_cell.length_c   1.000
_cell.angle_alpha   90.00
_cell.angle_beta   90.00
_cell.angle_gamma   90.00
#
_symmetry.space_group_name_H-M   'P 1'
#
loop_
_entity.id
_entity.type
_entity.pdbx_description
1 polymer ?
#
loop_
_entity_poly.entity_id
_entity_poly.type
_entity_poly.pdbx_seq_one_letter_code
_entity_poly.pdbx_strand_id
1 'polypeptide(L)'
;MYTRYHLKIWVAILVLLSLACNSQLDKIFGSPDPPEIERIGTVGDRYEADPGDTLTVVVEANNPEDGPLSYRWSASGGTLMQPVNRDTVRWVAPNAGGFYTISVSVSNTADDPAEAEITIQVFSQEVPAVQISAPRNGDDLVQFSTVTVSASAYHVNGLQSVTLWV
;
A
#
# COMPACT_ATOMS: atom_id res chain seq x y z
N MET A 1 -18.67 -61.53 34.26
CA MET A 1 -17.82 -60.36 34.57
C MET A 1 -16.95 -59.93 33.37
N TYR A 2 -17.35 -60.21 32.12
CA TYR A 2 -16.53 -60.02 30.91
C TYR A 2 -17.07 -58.96 29.91
N THR A 3 -18.32 -58.50 30.09
CA THR A 3 -19.03 -57.64 29.13
C THR A 3 -18.89 -56.13 29.38
N ARG A 4 -18.34 -55.71 30.52
CA ARG A 4 -18.15 -54.28 30.85
C ARG A 4 -16.84 -53.65 30.35
N TYR A 5 -15.88 -54.46 29.90
CA TYR A 5 -14.56 -53.98 29.43
C TYR A 5 -14.53 -53.69 27.92
N HIS A 6 -15.25 -54.47 27.10
CA HIS A 6 -15.29 -54.23 25.64
C HIS A 6 -16.02 -52.93 25.27
N LEU A 7 -17.09 -52.55 25.97
CA LEU A 7 -17.81 -51.31 25.72
C LEU A 7 -16.96 -50.05 26.03
N LYS A 8 -16.02 -50.14 26.98
CA LYS A 8 -15.09 -49.05 27.31
C LYS A 8 -13.93 -48.92 26.32
N ILE A 9 -13.53 -50.01 25.67
CA ILE A 9 -12.44 -50.03 24.68
C ILE A 9 -12.92 -49.48 23.33
N TRP A 10 -14.15 -49.79 22.90
CA TRP A 10 -14.72 -49.24 21.65
C TRP A 10 -15.03 -47.75 21.75
N VAL A 11 -15.50 -47.25 22.91
CA VAL A 11 -15.73 -45.81 23.12
C VAL A 11 -14.41 -45.05 23.25
N ALA A 12 -13.36 -45.63 23.84
CA ALA A 12 -12.04 -44.98 23.91
C ALA A 12 -11.34 -44.88 22.53
N ILE A 13 -11.51 -45.87 21.66
CA ILE A 13 -10.97 -45.83 20.28
C ILE A 13 -11.75 -44.83 19.41
N LEU A 14 -13.07 -44.66 19.64
CA LEU A 14 -13.88 -43.65 18.93
C LEU A 14 -13.59 -42.20 19.38
N VAL A 15 -13.17 -42.01 20.64
CA VAL A 15 -12.82 -40.69 21.21
C VAL A 15 -11.35 -40.33 20.97
N LEU A 16 -10.45 -41.30 20.78
CA LEU A 16 -9.06 -41.05 20.37
C LEU A 16 -8.89 -40.85 18.85
N LEU A 17 -9.83 -41.34 18.02
CA LEU A 17 -9.87 -41.00 16.58
C LEU A 17 -10.38 -39.58 16.29
N SER A 18 -11.06 -38.93 17.23
CA SER A 18 -11.65 -37.59 17.04
C SER A 18 -10.74 -36.42 17.43
N LEU A 19 -9.59 -36.68 18.04
CA LEU A 19 -8.64 -35.62 18.45
C LEU A 19 -7.41 -35.52 17.53
N ALA A 20 -7.22 -36.48 16.61
CA ALA A 20 -6.09 -36.52 15.69
C ALA A 20 -6.47 -36.28 14.22
N CYS A 21 -7.72 -35.93 13.90
CA CYS A 21 -8.18 -35.82 12.52
C CYS A 21 -9.02 -34.56 12.26
N ASN A 22 -8.57 -33.39 12.73
CA ASN A 22 -9.12 -32.12 12.26
C ASN A 22 -8.24 -31.47 11.17
N SER A 23 -6.91 -31.55 11.28
CA SER A 23 -6.01 -30.95 10.27
C SER A 23 -5.99 -31.67 8.92
N GLN A 24 -6.37 -32.95 8.88
CA GLN A 24 -6.47 -33.72 7.63
C GLN A 24 -7.84 -33.57 6.96
N LEU A 25 -8.87 -33.19 7.72
CA LEU A 25 -10.23 -32.96 7.20
C LEU A 25 -10.33 -31.57 6.57
N ASP A 26 -9.69 -30.55 7.16
CA ASP A 26 -9.55 -29.22 6.56
C ASP A 26 -8.74 -29.26 5.25
N LYS A 27 -7.73 -30.12 5.12
CA LYS A 27 -7.01 -30.29 3.84
C LYS A 27 -7.81 -30.98 2.74
N ILE A 28 -8.86 -31.73 3.09
CA ILE A 28 -9.69 -32.48 2.11
C ILE A 28 -10.98 -31.72 1.76
N PHE A 29 -11.50 -30.88 2.67
CA PHE A 29 -12.78 -30.17 2.50
C PHE A 29 -12.72 -28.66 2.79
N GLY A 30 -11.58 -28.12 3.24
CA GLY A 30 -11.37 -26.69 3.46
C GLY A 30 -11.12 -25.92 2.17
N SER A 31 -11.33 -24.61 2.21
CA SER A 31 -10.86 -23.71 1.15
C SER A 31 -9.32 -23.72 1.13
N PRO A 32 -8.69 -23.56 -0.05
CA PRO A 32 -7.25 -23.33 -0.12
C PRO A 32 -6.84 -22.17 0.79
N ASP A 33 -5.67 -22.27 1.42
CA ASP A 33 -5.11 -21.19 2.22
C ASP A 33 -4.80 -20.00 1.29
N PRO A 34 -4.97 -18.73 1.73
CA PRO A 34 -4.61 -17.58 0.92
C PRO A 34 -3.09 -17.55 0.66
N PRO A 35 -2.64 -16.87 -0.40
CA PRO A 35 -1.22 -16.70 -0.66
C PRO A 35 -0.53 -15.89 0.44
N GLU A 36 0.75 -16.14 0.68
CA GLU A 36 1.56 -15.38 1.63
C GLU A 36 2.44 -14.37 0.87
N ILE A 37 2.30 -13.08 1.17
CA ILE A 37 3.18 -12.04 0.62
C ILE A 37 4.38 -11.90 1.58
N GLU A 38 5.57 -12.26 1.10
CA GLU A 38 6.81 -12.16 1.85
C GLU A 38 7.38 -10.74 1.81
N ARG A 39 7.28 -10.10 0.64
CA ARG A 39 7.82 -8.75 0.42
C ARG A 39 7.14 -8.03 -0.73
N ILE A 40 7.01 -6.72 -0.58
CA ILE A 40 6.77 -5.80 -1.69
C ILE A 40 7.83 -4.69 -1.63
N GLY A 41 8.34 -4.26 -2.78
CA GLY A 41 9.36 -3.23 -2.83
C GLY A 41 9.70 -2.81 -4.25
N THR A 42 10.61 -1.85 -4.37
CA THR A 42 11.18 -1.47 -5.67
C THR A 42 12.51 -2.18 -5.90
N VAL A 43 12.86 -2.38 -7.16
CA VAL A 43 14.21 -2.84 -7.50
C VAL A 43 15.22 -1.79 -7.05
N GLY A 44 16.08 -2.16 -6.10
CA GLY A 44 17.09 -1.27 -5.50
C GLY A 44 16.60 -0.47 -4.29
N ASP A 45 15.43 -0.79 -3.72
CA ASP A 45 14.90 -0.20 -2.48
C ASP A 45 14.82 1.34 -2.51
N ARG A 46 14.50 1.88 -3.69
CA ARG A 46 14.27 3.31 -3.93
C ARG A 46 12.78 3.64 -3.82
N TYR A 47 12.41 4.52 -2.89
CA TYR A 47 11.02 4.94 -2.65
C TYR A 47 10.78 6.43 -2.96
N GLU A 48 11.69 7.03 -3.74
CA GLU A 48 11.66 8.42 -4.16
C GLU A 48 11.86 8.51 -5.67
N ALA A 49 11.18 9.41 -6.36
CA ALA A 49 11.22 9.57 -7.80
C ALA A 49 11.15 11.04 -8.21
N ASP A 50 11.80 11.38 -9.32
CA ASP A 50 11.52 12.64 -10.02
C ASP A 50 10.30 12.47 -10.93
N PRO A 51 9.60 13.57 -11.29
CA PRO A 51 8.55 13.55 -12.30
C PRO A 51 8.97 12.82 -13.59
N GLY A 52 8.17 11.84 -14.02
CA GLY A 52 8.43 11.04 -15.21
C GLY A 52 9.43 9.89 -15.05
N ASP A 53 10.09 9.74 -13.90
CA ASP A 53 10.92 8.58 -13.61
C ASP A 53 10.11 7.28 -13.74
N THR A 54 10.78 6.20 -14.13
CA THR A 54 10.19 4.87 -14.11
C THR A 54 10.83 4.01 -13.03
N LEU A 55 10.02 3.52 -12.09
CA LEU A 55 10.43 2.54 -11.09
C LEU A 55 9.92 1.14 -11.48
N THR A 56 10.69 0.12 -11.12
CA THR A 56 10.25 -1.28 -11.19
C THR A 56 9.86 -1.73 -9.80
N VAL A 57 8.62 -2.19 -9.66
CA VAL A 57 8.03 -2.66 -8.40
C VAL A 57 7.85 -4.17 -8.49
N VAL A 58 8.24 -4.88 -7.44
CA VAL A 58 8.20 -6.34 -7.35
C VAL A 58 7.44 -6.74 -6.10
N VAL A 59 6.65 -7.80 -6.20
CA VAL A 59 6.09 -8.53 -5.06
C VAL A 59 6.63 -9.96 -5.05
N GLU A 60 7.09 -10.41 -3.89
CA GLU A 60 7.48 -11.78 -3.61
C GLU A 60 6.36 -12.41 -2.79
N ALA A 61 5.73 -13.44 -3.34
CA ALA A 61 4.63 -14.14 -2.70
C ALA A 61 4.70 -15.64 -2.99
N ASN A 62 4.24 -16.45 -2.04
CA ASN A 62 4.18 -17.89 -2.16
C ASN A 62 2.72 -18.39 -2.09
N ASN A 63 2.49 -19.55 -2.70
CA ASN A 63 1.22 -20.27 -2.62
C ASN A 63 1.43 -21.51 -1.75
N PRO A 64 0.77 -21.62 -0.58
CA PRO A 64 0.93 -22.78 0.31
C PRO A 64 0.61 -24.13 -0.35
N GLU A 65 -0.20 -24.14 -1.41
CA GLU A 65 -0.57 -25.33 -2.19
C GLU A 65 0.29 -25.56 -3.44
N ASP A 66 1.42 -24.85 -3.61
CA ASP A 66 2.34 -24.98 -4.75
C ASP A 66 1.67 -24.73 -6.13
N GLY A 67 0.60 -23.94 -6.17
CA GLY A 67 -0.15 -23.59 -7.38
C GLY A 67 0.21 -22.21 -7.98
N PRO A 68 -0.30 -21.89 -9.19
CA PRO A 68 -0.08 -20.59 -9.81
C PRO A 68 -0.72 -19.44 -9.04
N LEU A 69 -0.13 -18.25 -9.12
CA LEU A 69 -0.63 -17.00 -8.57
C LEU A 69 -1.10 -16.05 -9.67
N SER A 70 -2.13 -15.28 -9.36
CA SER A 70 -2.63 -14.16 -10.16
C SER A 70 -2.37 -12.84 -9.45
N TYR A 71 -2.03 -11.81 -10.22
CA TYR A 71 -1.65 -10.50 -9.70
C TYR A 71 -2.53 -9.41 -10.30
N ARG A 72 -2.97 -8.49 -9.46
CA ARG A 72 -3.71 -7.29 -9.88
C ARG A 72 -3.11 -6.07 -9.21
N TRP A 73 -2.47 -5.24 -10.02
CA TRP A 73 -1.85 -4.00 -9.58
C TRP A 73 -2.77 -2.80 -9.77
N SER A 74 -2.65 -1.83 -8.87
CA SER A 74 -3.26 -0.50 -8.97
C SER A 74 -2.29 0.56 -8.46
N ALA A 75 -2.52 1.81 -8.84
CA ALA A 75 -1.77 2.95 -8.33
C ALA A 75 -2.72 4.13 -8.10
N SER A 76 -2.51 4.90 -7.02
CA SER A 76 -3.31 6.09 -6.72
C SER A 76 -3.03 7.26 -7.69
N GLY A 77 -1.94 7.18 -8.44
CA GLY A 77 -1.57 8.08 -9.52
C GLY A 77 -0.37 7.55 -10.31
N GLY A 78 0.05 8.30 -11.33
CA GLY A 78 1.07 7.82 -12.28
C GLY A 78 0.51 6.81 -13.28
N THR A 79 1.37 6.04 -13.93
CA THR A 79 0.96 5.06 -14.94
C THR A 79 1.69 3.72 -14.76
N LEU A 80 0.92 2.64 -14.62
CA LEU A 80 1.44 1.28 -14.67
C LEU A 80 1.58 0.84 -16.13
N MET A 81 2.79 0.44 -16.52
CA MET A 81 3.08 -0.05 -17.87
C MET A 81 2.64 -1.50 -18.01
N GLN A 82 2.01 -1.83 -19.13
CA GLN A 82 1.61 -3.19 -19.44
C GLN A 82 2.82 -4.10 -19.71
N PRO A 83 2.74 -5.39 -19.37
CA PRO A 83 1.63 -6.07 -18.68
C PRO A 83 1.60 -5.80 -17.16
N VAL A 84 0.39 -5.67 -16.59
CA VAL A 84 0.19 -5.41 -15.14
C VAL A 84 -0.34 -6.61 -14.34
N ASN A 85 -0.27 -7.81 -14.90
CA ASN A 85 -0.79 -9.05 -14.30
C ASN A 85 0.33 -10.02 -13.91
N ARG A 86 1.45 -9.50 -13.44
CA ARG A 86 2.67 -10.25 -13.07
C ARG A 86 3.12 -9.87 -11.65
N ASP A 87 4.06 -10.64 -11.12
CA ASP A 87 4.80 -10.35 -9.88
C ASP A 87 5.60 -9.03 -9.93
N THR A 88 5.89 -8.54 -11.13
CA THR A 88 6.62 -7.30 -11.37
C THR A 88 5.82 -6.35 -12.27
N VAL A 89 5.82 -5.06 -11.92
CA VAL A 89 5.29 -3.98 -12.76
C VAL A 89 6.28 -2.82 -12.88
N ARG A 90 6.15 -2.05 -13.97
CA ARG A 90 6.86 -0.78 -14.13
C ARG A 90 5.87 0.36 -13.94
N TRP A 91 6.21 1.30 -13.05
CA TRP A 91 5.39 2.46 -12.74
C TRP A 91 6.12 3.73 -13.15
N VAL A 92 5.43 4.58 -13.92
CA VAL A 92 5.91 5.90 -14.33
C VAL A 92 5.33 6.95 -13.39
N ALA A 93 6.21 7.71 -12.75
CA ALA A 93 5.83 8.80 -11.85
C ALA A 93 5.06 9.89 -12.60
N PRO A 94 3.96 10.42 -12.03
CA PRO A 94 3.24 11.54 -12.60
C PRO A 94 4.06 12.84 -12.52
N ASN A 95 3.60 13.88 -13.22
CA ASN A 95 4.26 15.19 -13.20
C ASN A 95 4.07 15.94 -11.88
N ALA A 96 2.92 15.74 -11.23
CA ALA A 96 2.65 16.31 -9.93
C ALA A 96 3.49 15.58 -8.88
N GLY A 97 4.22 16.33 -8.05
CA GLY A 97 4.85 15.78 -6.87
C GLY A 97 3.81 15.32 -5.84
N GLY A 98 4.26 14.61 -4.81
CA GLY A 98 3.40 14.10 -3.74
C GLY A 98 3.68 12.64 -3.43
N PHE A 99 2.82 12.04 -2.61
CA PHE A 99 2.93 10.63 -2.25
C PHE A 99 1.94 9.81 -3.07
N TYR A 100 2.45 8.75 -3.71
CA TYR A 100 1.67 7.84 -4.53
C TYR A 100 1.79 6.43 -3.99
N THR A 101 0.65 5.75 -3.88
CA THR A 101 0.57 4.37 -3.39
C THR A 101 0.43 3.44 -4.57
N ILE A 102 1.25 2.39 -4.59
CA ILE A 102 1.17 1.29 -5.56
C ILE A 102 0.77 0.06 -4.76
N SER A 103 -0.36 -0.54 -5.11
CA SER A 103 -0.95 -1.68 -4.40
C SER A 103 -1.01 -2.90 -5.32
N VAL A 104 -0.89 -4.07 -4.72
CA VAL A 104 -1.06 -5.37 -5.40
C VAL A 104 -2.02 -6.25 -4.61
N SER A 105 -2.91 -6.91 -5.32
CA SER A 105 -3.72 -8.03 -4.84
C SER A 105 -3.19 -9.30 -5.49
N VAL A 106 -2.80 -10.27 -4.67
CA VAL A 106 -2.24 -11.57 -5.06
C VAL A 106 -3.26 -12.65 -4.68
N SER A 107 -3.57 -13.55 -5.61
CA SER A 107 -4.64 -14.53 -5.45
C SER A 107 -4.23 -15.88 -6.03
N ASN A 108 -4.48 -16.96 -5.28
CA ASN A 108 -4.49 -18.35 -5.78
C ASN A 108 -5.93 -18.85 -6.06
N THR A 109 -6.94 -18.18 -5.50
CA THR A 109 -8.38 -18.40 -5.70
C THR A 109 -9.16 -17.09 -5.66
N ALA A 110 -10.42 -17.08 -6.10
CA ALA A 110 -11.21 -15.85 -6.22
C ALA A 110 -11.65 -15.22 -4.89
N ASP A 111 -11.69 -16.00 -3.81
CA ASP A 111 -12.45 -15.64 -2.61
C ASP A 111 -11.60 -15.03 -1.48
N ASP A 112 -10.27 -15.19 -1.51
CA ASP A 112 -9.39 -14.69 -0.44
C ASP A 112 -8.00 -14.25 -0.97
N PRO A 113 -7.86 -13.03 -1.51
CA PRO A 113 -6.58 -12.50 -1.95
C PRO A 113 -5.76 -11.92 -0.78
N ALA A 114 -4.43 -12.05 -0.88
CA ALA A 114 -3.51 -11.25 -0.07
C ALA A 114 -3.26 -9.89 -0.71
N GLU A 115 -3.15 -8.84 0.08
CA GLU A 115 -2.91 -7.48 -0.40
C GLU A 115 -1.66 -6.87 0.23
N ALA A 116 -0.93 -6.08 -0.56
CA ALA A 116 0.22 -5.31 -0.09
C ALA A 116 0.34 -3.99 -0.86
N GLU A 117 1.02 -3.03 -0.27
CA GLU A 117 1.24 -1.72 -0.88
C GLU A 117 2.59 -1.11 -0.50
N ILE A 118 3.08 -0.23 -1.37
CA ILE A 118 4.21 0.66 -1.11
C ILE A 118 3.85 2.10 -1.43
N THR A 119 4.49 3.03 -0.73
CA THR A 119 4.35 4.46 -0.99
C THR A 119 5.63 4.99 -1.61
N ILE A 120 5.50 5.72 -2.72
CA ILE A 120 6.58 6.41 -3.43
C ILE A 120 6.38 7.91 -3.28
N GLN A 121 7.43 8.62 -2.86
CA GLN A 121 7.47 10.08 -2.90
C GLN A 121 7.93 10.55 -4.28
N VAL A 122 7.13 11.38 -4.94
CA VAL A 122 7.52 12.08 -6.17
C VAL A 122 7.86 13.52 -5.80
N PHE A 123 9.07 13.96 -6.18
CA PHE A 123 9.49 15.33 -5.91
C PHE A 123 8.70 16.34 -6.73
N SER A 124 8.37 17.48 -6.12
CA SER A 124 7.76 18.60 -6.85
C SER A 124 8.84 19.38 -7.58
N GLN A 125 8.63 19.64 -8.87
CA GLN A 125 9.42 20.62 -9.61
C GLN A 125 8.78 22.02 -9.58
N GLU A 126 7.57 22.15 -9.04
CA GLU A 126 6.92 23.45 -8.88
C GLU A 126 7.48 24.20 -7.67
N VAL A 127 7.66 25.52 -7.81
CA VAL A 127 8.04 26.40 -6.71
C VAL A 127 6.79 27.01 -6.07
N PRO A 128 6.76 27.19 -4.73
CA PRO A 128 5.67 27.91 -4.07
C PRO A 128 5.47 29.32 -4.62
N ALA A 129 4.21 29.68 -4.87
CA ALA A 129 3.82 31.04 -5.20
C ALA A 129 3.53 31.85 -3.92
N VAL A 130 3.89 33.12 -3.90
CA VAL A 130 3.60 34.06 -2.80
C VAL A 130 3.02 35.35 -3.35
N GLN A 131 2.04 35.91 -2.64
CA GLN A 131 1.40 37.18 -3.01
C GLN A 131 1.15 38.02 -1.77
N ILE A 132 1.67 39.25 -1.75
CA ILE A 132 1.28 40.26 -0.77
C ILE A 132 -0.04 40.87 -1.22
N SER A 133 -1.03 40.89 -0.34
CA SER A 133 -2.38 41.41 -0.58
C SER A 133 -2.64 42.76 0.07
N ALA A 134 -1.88 43.10 1.12
CA ALA A 134 -1.91 44.41 1.77
C ALA A 134 -0.57 44.75 2.46
N PRO A 135 -0.19 46.02 2.54
CA PRO A 135 -0.79 47.14 1.80
C PRO A 135 -0.56 47.01 0.29
N ARG A 136 -1.44 47.61 -0.51
CA ARG A 136 -1.30 47.64 -1.97
C ARG A 136 -0.35 48.75 -2.38
N ASN A 137 0.21 48.62 -3.58
CA ASN A 137 1.01 49.68 -4.17
C ASN A 137 0.16 50.96 -4.33
N GLY A 138 0.57 52.03 -3.65
CA GLY A 138 -0.13 53.31 -3.65
C GLY A 138 -1.07 53.56 -2.46
N ASP A 139 -1.14 52.65 -1.48
CA ASP A 139 -1.89 52.93 -0.25
C ASP A 139 -1.19 54.04 0.57
N ASP A 140 -1.96 55.05 0.98
CA ASP A 140 -1.50 56.09 1.90
C ASP A 140 -1.40 55.53 3.33
N LEU A 141 -0.20 55.63 3.93
CA LEU A 141 0.06 55.14 5.27
C LEU A 141 0.22 56.31 6.25
N VAL A 142 -0.42 56.21 7.42
CA VAL A 142 -0.34 57.24 8.46
C VAL A 142 0.97 57.09 9.24
N GLN A 143 1.69 58.19 9.42
CA GLN A 143 2.94 58.18 10.18
C GLN A 143 2.69 57.71 11.62
N PHE A 144 3.58 56.85 12.11
CA PHE A 144 3.51 56.24 13.45
C PHE A 144 2.32 55.30 13.70
N SER A 145 1.52 54.95 12.66
CA SER A 145 0.49 53.92 12.80
C SER A 145 1.04 52.52 12.53
N THR A 146 0.48 51.52 13.20
CA THR A 146 0.70 50.12 12.84
C THR A 146 0.04 49.81 11.51
N VAL A 147 0.79 49.21 10.57
CA VAL A 147 0.28 48.74 9.28
C VAL A 147 0.33 47.22 9.28
N THR A 148 -0.80 46.59 8.98
CA THR A 148 -0.86 45.13 8.83
C THR A 148 -0.40 44.75 7.42
N VAL A 149 0.66 43.95 7.34
CA VAL A 149 1.04 43.29 6.08
C VAL A 149 0.29 41.96 6.00
N SER A 150 -0.38 41.72 4.88
CA SER A 150 -1.07 40.46 4.59
C SER A 150 -0.49 39.83 3.34
N ALA A 151 -0.25 38.53 3.38
CA ALA A 151 0.23 37.76 2.26
C ALA A 151 -0.40 36.36 2.25
N SER A 152 -0.52 35.78 1.06
CA SER A 152 -0.86 34.37 0.86
C SER A 152 0.31 33.65 0.20
N ALA A 153 0.45 32.36 0.50
CA ALA A 153 1.37 31.48 -0.18
C ALA A 153 0.61 30.22 -0.62
N TYR A 154 1.00 29.63 -1.74
CA TYR A 154 0.36 28.44 -2.31
C TYR A 154 1.37 27.56 -3.04
N HIS A 155 1.19 26.25 -2.97
CA HIS A 155 1.89 25.26 -3.77
C HIS A 155 0.95 24.06 -3.97
N VAL A 156 1.00 23.41 -5.14
CA VAL A 156 0.06 22.34 -5.52
C VAL A 156 0.07 21.16 -4.55
N ASN A 157 1.23 20.84 -3.96
CA ASN A 157 1.38 19.75 -2.99
C ASN A 157 1.33 20.22 -1.53
N GLY A 158 0.81 21.43 -1.29
CA GLY A 158 0.88 22.08 0.00
C GLY A 158 2.25 22.69 0.30
N LEU A 159 2.32 23.40 1.42
CA LEU A 159 3.52 24.10 1.88
C LEU A 159 4.05 23.41 3.13
N GLN A 160 5.34 23.09 3.14
CA GLN A 160 6.00 22.51 4.31
C GLN A 160 6.18 23.56 5.42
N SER A 161 6.52 24.79 5.06
CA SER A 161 6.70 25.90 6.00
C SER A 161 6.44 27.23 5.31
N VAL A 162 5.93 28.20 6.07
CA VAL A 162 5.89 29.60 5.68
C VAL A 162 6.59 30.39 6.76
N THR A 163 7.59 31.20 6.38
CA THR A 163 8.34 32.04 7.30
C THR A 163 8.29 33.47 6.80
N LEU A 164 7.90 34.39 7.68
CA LEU A 164 7.95 35.82 7.42
C LEU A 164 9.22 36.38 8.05
N TRP A 165 10.04 37.07 7.26
CA TRP A 165 11.19 37.83 7.73
C TRP A 165 10.84 39.31 7.66
N VAL A 166 11.07 40.03 8.76
CA VAL A 166 10.83 41.49 8.90
C VAL A 166 12.11 42.19 9.32
#